data_AF-A0A2N0QHR9-F1
#
_entry.id   AF-A0A2N0QHR9-F1
#
_cell.length_a   1.000
_cell.length_b   1.000
_cell.length_c   1.000
_cell.angle_alpha   90.00
_cell.angle_beta   90.00
_cell.angle_gamma   90.00
#
_symmetry.space_group_name_H-M   'P 1'
#
loop_
_entity.id
_entity.type
_entity.pdbx_description
1 polymer ?
#
loop_
_entity_poly.entity_id
_entity_poly.type
_entity_poly.pdbx_seq_one_letter_code
_entity_poly.pdbx_strand_id
1 'polypeptide(L)'
;MLNEPNHLLWSSIRTIMLQKNLDVTLIKVPAHADDPLNNHVDALAKAAHTDSHLSSQPSSELLAPCILQFNCLPVDMNIRKFIRNIFDAKSLLTLALLPRFNSYSLTSDIDWACTKFCLNNNKQFVSHRNGHSEFCSFRIKLALDMLLTLTTLQRRKPHLYNLSWLCPQCNSSPETLDHLWT
;
A
#
# COMPACT_ATOMS: atom_id res chain seq x y z
N MET A 1 -16.77 -5.42 -15.65
CA MET A 1 -15.47 -5.01 -16.23
C MET A 1 -14.47 -4.42 -15.23
N LEU A 2 -14.64 -3.23 -14.62
CA LEU A 2 -13.54 -2.58 -13.86
C LEU A 2 -13.19 -3.22 -12.49
N ASN A 3 -14.00 -4.18 -12.02
CA ASN A 3 -13.72 -4.99 -10.85
C ASN A 3 -13.18 -6.39 -11.20
N GLU A 4 -13.14 -6.75 -12.48
CA GLU A 4 -12.69 -8.07 -12.91
C GLU A 4 -11.17 -8.10 -13.03
N PRO A 5 -10.52 -9.18 -12.57
CA PRO A 5 -9.11 -9.38 -12.82
C PRO A 5 -8.86 -9.51 -14.33
N ASN A 6 -7.65 -9.15 -14.76
CA ASN A 6 -7.20 -9.28 -16.15
C ASN A 6 -8.05 -8.49 -17.16
N HIS A 7 -8.65 -7.36 -16.77
CA HIS A 7 -9.47 -6.53 -17.66
C HIS A 7 -8.70 -6.03 -18.89
N LEU A 8 -7.39 -5.84 -18.78
CA LEU A 8 -6.53 -5.49 -19.91
C LEU A 8 -6.42 -6.64 -20.92
N LEU A 9 -6.26 -7.88 -20.44
CA LEU A 9 -6.22 -9.07 -21.30
C LEU A 9 -7.54 -9.25 -22.06
N TRP A 10 -8.67 -9.13 -21.35
CA TRP A 10 -9.99 -9.20 -21.98
C TRP A 10 -10.22 -8.10 -23.01
N SER A 11 -9.79 -6.87 -22.71
CA SER A 11 -9.82 -5.78 -23.71
C SER A 11 -8.99 -6.13 -24.93
N SER A 12 -7.80 -6.70 -24.73
CA SER A 12 -6.90 -7.06 -25.82
C SER A 12 -7.48 -8.15 -26.73
N ILE A 13 -8.04 -9.21 -26.13
CA ILE A 13 -8.74 -10.29 -26.86
C ILE A 13 -9.88 -9.69 -27.69
N ARG A 14 -10.72 -8.85 -27.08
CA ARG A 14 -11.84 -8.20 -27.78
C ARG A 14 -11.36 -7.34 -28.94
N THR A 15 -10.31 -6.55 -28.75
CA THR A 15 -9.76 -5.72 -29.82
C THR A 15 -9.22 -6.56 -30.97
N ILE A 16 -8.50 -7.64 -30.68
CA ILE A 16 -7.99 -8.56 -31.71
C ILE A 16 -9.15 -9.18 -32.49
N MET A 17 -10.20 -9.66 -31.81
CA MET A 17 -11.38 -10.22 -32.47
C MET A 17 -12.03 -9.22 -33.44
N LEU A 18 -12.17 -7.96 -33.02
CA LEU A 18 -12.76 -6.90 -33.85
C LEU A 18 -11.85 -6.55 -35.05
N GLN A 19 -10.56 -6.34 -34.82
CA GLN A 19 -9.61 -5.95 -35.87
C GLN A 19 -9.42 -7.04 -36.92
N LYS A 20 -9.47 -8.30 -36.51
CA LYS A 20 -9.29 -9.46 -37.39
C LYS A 20 -10.63 -10.01 -37.91
N ASN A 21 -11.76 -9.38 -37.56
CA ASN A 21 -13.11 -9.81 -37.92
C ASN A 21 -13.34 -11.32 -37.64
N LEU A 22 -12.93 -11.75 -36.44
CA LEU A 22 -13.01 -13.16 -36.04
C LEU A 22 -14.35 -13.43 -35.37
N ASP A 23 -15.01 -14.50 -35.82
CA ASP A 23 -16.09 -15.14 -35.08
C ASP A 23 -15.50 -16.29 -34.25
N VAL A 24 -15.61 -16.20 -32.92
CA VAL A 24 -14.92 -17.09 -31.98
C VAL A 24 -15.93 -17.85 -31.15
N THR A 25 -15.89 -19.17 -31.22
CA THR A 25 -16.64 -20.06 -30.34
C THR A 25 -15.72 -20.59 -29.23
N LEU A 26 -16.13 -20.43 -27.97
CA LEU A 26 -15.38 -20.94 -26.81
C LEU A 26 -15.87 -22.34 -26.45
N ILE A 27 -14.99 -23.33 -26.58
CA ILE A 27 -15.26 -24.73 -26.25
C ILE A 27 -14.41 -25.11 -25.04
N LYS A 28 -15.06 -25.55 -23.96
CA LYS A 28 -14.37 -26.04 -22.76
C LYS A 28 -14.05 -27.51 -22.94
N VAL A 29 -12.77 -27.85 -22.93
CA VAL A 29 -12.28 -29.24 -22.95
C VAL A 29 -11.87 -29.66 -21.53
N PRO A 30 -12.21 -30.86 -21.05
CA PRO A 30 -11.74 -31.34 -19.75
C PRO A 30 -10.22 -31.53 -19.74
N ALA A 31 -9.58 -31.17 -18.63
CA ALA A 31 -8.15 -31.43 -18.45
C ALA A 31 -7.88 -32.94 -18.44
N HIS A 32 -6.76 -33.36 -19.03
CA HIS A 32 -6.30 -34.76 -19.06
C HIS A 32 -7.28 -35.75 -19.70
N ALA A 33 -8.17 -35.30 -20.58
CA ALA A 33 -9.09 -36.15 -21.34
C ALA A 33 -8.47 -36.75 -22.62
N ASP A 34 -7.13 -36.79 -22.70
CA ASP A 34 -6.36 -37.27 -23.85
C ASP A 34 -6.73 -36.64 -25.21
N ASP A 35 -7.23 -35.39 -25.21
CA ASP A 35 -7.42 -34.63 -26.45
C ASP A 35 -6.05 -34.28 -27.07
N PRO A 36 -5.75 -34.73 -28.30
CA PRO A 36 -4.43 -34.58 -28.90
C PRO A 36 -4.00 -33.12 -29.09
N LEU A 37 -4.94 -32.23 -29.44
CA LEU A 37 -4.64 -30.82 -29.71
C LEU A 37 -4.42 -30.05 -28.41
N ASN A 38 -5.25 -30.29 -27.40
CA ASN A 38 -5.08 -29.69 -26.08
C ASN A 38 -3.77 -30.14 -25.43
N ASN A 39 -3.43 -31.43 -25.53
CA ASN A 39 -2.15 -31.96 -25.04
C ASN A 39 -0.95 -31.33 -25.75
N HIS A 40 -1.06 -31.10 -27.07
CA HIS A 40 -0.01 -30.41 -27.82
C HIS A 40 0.16 -28.95 -27.36
N VAL A 41 -0.92 -28.20 -27.19
CA VAL A 41 -0.88 -26.81 -26.71
C VAL A 41 -0.33 -26.72 -25.28
N ASP A 42 -0.69 -27.65 -24.39
CA ASP A 42 -0.17 -27.71 -23.02
C ASP A 42 1.36 -27.96 -23.01
N ALA A 43 1.86 -28.86 -23.86
CA ALA A 43 3.29 -29.09 -24.00
C ALA A 43 4.04 -27.84 -24.52
N LEU A 44 3.47 -27.12 -25.49
CA LEU A 44 4.03 -25.86 -25.98
C LEU A 44 4.04 -24.77 -24.89
N ALA A 45 2.94 -24.62 -24.15
CA ALA A 45 2.85 -23.65 -23.07
C ALA A 45 3.88 -23.93 -21.95
N LYS A 46 4.10 -25.21 -21.60
CA LYS A 46 5.13 -25.62 -20.64
C LYS A 46 6.53 -25.34 -21.14
N ALA A 47 6.82 -25.60 -22.42
CA ALA A 47 8.12 -25.31 -23.02
C ALA A 47 8.41 -23.79 -23.04
N ALA A 48 7.39 -22.97 -23.29
CA ALA A 48 7.51 -21.52 -23.31
C ALA A 48 7.53 -20.88 -21.90
N HIS A 49 7.19 -21.61 -20.84
CA HIS A 49 7.10 -21.07 -19.49
C HIS A 49 8.46 -20.57 -18.94
N THR A 50 9.57 -21.14 -19.41
CA THR A 50 10.93 -20.71 -19.05
C THR A 50 11.50 -19.65 -19.98
N ASP A 51 10.75 -19.24 -21.00
CA ASP A 51 11.20 -18.26 -21.99
C ASP A 51 10.94 -16.83 -21.49
N SER A 52 12.01 -16.10 -21.17
CA SER A 52 11.96 -14.73 -20.64
C SER A 52 11.52 -13.68 -21.68
N HIS A 53 11.34 -14.06 -22.95
CA HIS A 53 11.19 -13.10 -24.04
C HIS A 53 9.76 -12.59 -24.28
N LEU A 54 8.72 -13.18 -23.68
CA LEU A 54 7.33 -12.78 -23.97
C LEU A 54 6.79 -11.75 -22.97
N SER A 55 7.27 -10.51 -23.06
CA SER A 55 6.54 -9.35 -22.54
C SER A 55 5.66 -8.78 -23.65
N SER A 56 4.60 -9.50 -24.02
CA SER A 56 3.57 -8.93 -24.89
C SER A 56 2.67 -8.03 -24.04
N GLN A 57 3.17 -6.85 -23.66
CA GLN A 57 2.28 -5.80 -23.21
C GLN A 57 1.34 -5.47 -24.37
N PRO A 58 0.01 -5.54 -24.17
CA PRO A 58 -0.91 -5.14 -25.20
C PRO A 58 -0.60 -3.69 -25.58
N SER A 59 -0.37 -3.44 -26.88
CA SER A 59 -0.03 -2.10 -27.35
C SER A 59 -1.13 -1.13 -26.92
N SER A 60 -0.71 0.07 -26.48
CA SER A 60 -1.62 1.10 -25.96
C SER A 60 -2.73 1.46 -26.96
N GLU A 61 -2.45 1.29 -28.26
CA GLU A 61 -3.39 1.45 -29.38
C GLU A 61 -4.59 0.49 -29.34
N LEU A 62 -4.46 -0.67 -28.69
CA LEU A 62 -5.52 -1.68 -28.62
C LEU A 62 -6.44 -1.52 -27.40
N LEU A 63 -6.20 -0.52 -26.56
CA LEU A 63 -6.92 -0.34 -25.31
C LEU A 63 -8.21 0.47 -25.54
N ALA A 64 -9.30 0.00 -24.93
CA ALA A 64 -10.56 0.74 -24.94
C ALA A 64 -10.39 2.13 -24.27
N PRO A 65 -11.11 3.18 -24.73
CA PRO A 65 -11.00 4.54 -24.17
C PRO A 65 -11.29 4.65 -22.66
N CYS A 66 -11.98 3.66 -22.09
CA CYS A 66 -12.31 3.60 -20.67
C CYS A 66 -11.22 2.98 -19.78
N ILE A 67 -10.08 2.57 -20.36
CA ILE A 67 -8.95 2.02 -19.60
C ILE A 67 -8.17 3.18 -18.99
N LEU A 68 -8.11 3.19 -17.65
CA LEU A 68 -7.32 4.17 -16.92
C LEU A 68 -5.84 3.99 -17.24
N GLN A 69 -5.15 5.10 -17.43
CA GLN A 69 -3.70 5.16 -17.59
C GLN A 69 -3.07 5.98 -16.47
N PHE A 70 -1.86 5.60 -16.08
CA PHE A 70 -1.03 6.33 -15.14
C PHE A 70 0.41 6.35 -15.67
N ASN A 71 1.00 7.54 -15.84
CA ASN A 71 2.29 7.72 -16.49
C ASN A 71 2.38 7.01 -17.86
N CYS A 72 1.34 7.15 -18.68
CA CYS A 72 1.22 6.52 -20.01
C CYS A 72 1.20 4.98 -20.00
N LEU A 73 1.05 4.35 -18.82
CA LEU A 73 0.89 2.90 -18.68
C LEU A 73 -0.54 2.55 -18.27
N PRO A 74 -1.14 1.49 -18.82
CA PRO A 74 -2.47 1.07 -18.41
C PRO A 74 -2.47 0.56 -16.96
N VAL A 75 -3.52 0.91 -16.22
CA VAL A 75 -3.71 0.44 -14.85
C VAL A 75 -4.15 -1.02 -14.88
N ASP A 76 -3.21 -1.94 -14.62
CA ASP A 76 -3.45 -3.38 -14.55
C ASP A 76 -3.74 -3.87 -13.12
N MET A 77 -4.67 -3.20 -12.45
CA MET A 77 -5.18 -3.66 -11.17
C MET A 77 -6.59 -3.16 -10.96
N ASN A 78 -7.26 -3.70 -9.94
CA ASN A 78 -8.57 -3.20 -9.54
C ASN A 78 -8.53 -1.67 -9.35
N ILE A 79 -9.42 -0.97 -10.05
CA ILE A 79 -9.40 0.49 -10.11
C ILE A 79 -9.63 1.13 -8.74
N ARG A 80 -10.52 0.55 -7.91
CA ARG A 80 -10.74 1.03 -6.54
C ARG A 80 -9.46 0.89 -5.70
N LYS A 81 -8.74 -0.23 -5.84
CA LYS A 81 -7.44 -0.44 -5.19
C LYS A 81 -6.40 0.57 -5.70
N PHE A 82 -6.35 0.82 -7.01
CA PHE A 82 -5.46 1.82 -7.61
C PHE A 82 -5.72 3.22 -7.04
N ILE A 83 -6.97 3.68 -7.07
CA ILE A 83 -7.36 5.00 -6.52
C ILE A 83 -7.01 5.10 -5.03
N ARG A 84 -7.34 4.07 -4.24
CA ARG A 84 -6.97 4.02 -2.82
C ARG A 84 -5.46 4.15 -2.64
N ASN A 85 -4.67 3.43 -3.42
CA ASN A 85 -3.21 3.50 -3.32
C ASN A 85 -2.67 4.91 -3.64
N ILE A 86 -3.29 5.64 -4.58
CA ILE A 86 -2.94 7.05 -4.84
C ILE A 86 -3.20 7.91 -3.61
N PHE A 87 -4.39 7.82 -3.01
CA PHE A 87 -4.73 8.61 -1.83
C PHE A 87 -3.88 8.23 -0.61
N ASP A 88 -3.58 6.95 -0.43
CA ASP A 88 -2.66 6.47 0.60
C ASP A 88 -1.26 7.08 0.42
N ALA A 89 -0.73 7.07 -0.81
CA ALA A 89 0.59 7.63 -1.12
C ALA A 89 0.62 9.14 -0.87
N LYS A 90 -0.43 9.87 -1.28
CA LYS A 90 -0.57 11.31 -0.98
C LYS A 90 -0.61 11.58 0.53
N SER A 91 -1.38 10.78 1.27
CA SER A 91 -1.51 10.95 2.72
C SER A 91 -0.19 10.67 3.44
N LEU A 92 0.55 9.66 2.99
CA LEU A 92 1.88 9.36 3.51
C LEU A 92 2.87 10.48 3.19
N LEU A 93 2.84 11.04 1.98
CA LEU A 93 3.69 12.18 1.62
C LEU A 93 3.36 13.41 2.50
N THR A 94 2.08 13.70 2.73
CA THR A 94 1.67 14.78 3.64
C THR A 94 2.20 14.56 5.05
N LEU A 95 2.16 13.32 5.56
CA LEU A 95 2.75 12.98 6.85
C LEU A 95 4.26 13.20 6.85
N ALA A 96 4.95 12.72 5.81
CA ALA A 96 6.40 12.83 5.65
C ALA A 96 6.92 14.26 5.63
N LEU A 97 6.13 15.19 5.08
CA LEU A 97 6.48 16.60 4.95
C LEU A 97 6.12 17.45 6.18
N LEU A 98 5.61 16.85 7.27
CA LEU A 98 5.34 17.62 8.48
C LEU A 98 6.64 18.22 9.03
N PRO A 99 6.66 19.51 9.43
CA PRO A 99 7.88 20.20 9.90
C PRO A 99 8.62 19.50 11.03
N ARG A 100 7.92 18.70 11.83
CA ARG A 100 8.49 17.92 12.93
C ARG A 100 9.44 16.82 12.47
N PHE A 101 9.31 16.32 11.24
CA PHE A 101 10.23 15.31 10.69
C PHE A 101 11.47 15.96 10.05
N ASN A 102 11.40 17.25 9.70
CA ASN A 102 12.54 17.98 9.11
C ASN A 102 13.72 18.13 10.06
N SER A 103 13.51 18.01 11.38
CA SER A 103 14.58 18.15 12.38
C SER A 103 15.41 16.89 12.60
N TYR A 104 14.92 15.71 12.22
CA TYR A 104 15.53 14.43 12.59
C TYR A 104 16.26 13.73 11.45
N SER A 105 15.79 13.85 10.19
CA SER A 105 16.42 13.19 9.03
C SER A 105 15.93 13.80 7.70
N LEU A 106 16.61 13.52 6.58
CA LEU A 106 16.01 13.71 5.26
C LEU A 106 14.85 12.71 5.12
N THR A 107 13.78 13.10 4.44
CA THR A 107 12.63 12.20 4.17
C THR A 107 13.03 10.94 3.41
N SER A 108 14.20 10.92 2.76
CA SER A 108 14.80 9.76 2.09
C SER A 108 15.33 8.70 3.05
N ASP A 109 15.68 9.06 4.28
CA ASP A 109 16.33 8.16 5.23
C ASP A 109 15.32 7.29 5.98
N ILE A 110 14.02 7.62 5.87
CA ILE A 110 12.92 6.92 6.50
C ILE A 110 12.37 5.87 5.54
N ASP A 111 12.39 4.59 5.96
CA ASP A 111 11.66 3.54 5.26
C ASP A 111 10.15 3.72 5.46
N TRP A 112 9.53 4.50 4.57
CA TRP A 112 8.10 4.79 4.59
C TRP A 112 7.21 3.56 4.37
N ALA A 113 7.71 2.51 3.70
CA ALA A 113 6.97 1.27 3.56
C ALA A 113 6.90 0.55 4.92
N CYS A 114 8.02 0.48 5.63
CA CYS A 114 8.08 -0.02 7.01
C CYS A 114 7.26 0.86 7.97
N THR A 115 7.36 2.20 7.88
CA THR A 115 6.54 3.12 8.71
C THR A 115 5.05 2.87 8.49
N LYS A 116 4.59 2.82 7.23
CA LYS A 116 3.20 2.52 6.89
C LYS A 116 2.78 1.16 7.42
N PHE A 117 3.65 0.15 7.29
CA PHE A 117 3.42 -1.18 7.85
C PHE A 117 3.24 -1.11 9.37
N CYS A 118 4.13 -0.45 10.10
CA CYS A 118 4.09 -0.31 11.55
C CYS A 118 2.87 0.46 12.06
N LEU A 119 2.38 1.44 11.29
CA LEU A 119 1.16 2.20 11.63
C LEU A 119 -0.12 1.40 11.34
N ASN A 120 -0.14 0.62 10.26
CA ASN A 120 -1.35 -0.10 9.82
C ASN A 120 -1.47 -1.53 10.39
N ASN A 121 -0.36 -2.20 10.68
CA ASN A 121 -0.37 -3.57 11.19
C ASN A 121 -0.46 -3.63 12.70
N ASN A 122 -1.70 -3.63 13.17
CA ASN A 122 -2.07 -3.88 14.56
C ASN A 122 -2.22 -5.38 14.89
N LYS A 123 -1.88 -6.28 13.96
CA LYS A 123 -2.12 -7.73 14.08
C LYS A 123 -1.04 -8.48 14.87
N GLN A 124 0.13 -7.89 15.07
CA GLN A 124 1.29 -8.63 15.60
C GLN A 124 1.38 -8.66 17.13
N PHE A 125 0.56 -7.86 17.83
CA PHE A 125 0.54 -7.77 19.29
C PHE A 125 -0.88 -8.04 19.79
N VAL A 126 -1.21 -9.31 19.94
CA VAL A 126 -2.50 -9.76 20.48
C VAL A 126 -2.33 -9.99 21.98
N SER A 127 -2.86 -9.09 22.79
CA SER A 127 -3.41 -9.44 24.10
C SER A 127 -4.81 -8.85 24.21
N HIS A 128 -5.74 -9.73 24.51
CA HIS A 128 -7.20 -9.59 24.58
C HIS A 128 -7.78 -8.24 25.04
N ARG A 129 -8.95 -7.90 24.46
CA ARG A 129 -9.90 -6.82 24.80
C ARG A 129 -9.41 -5.39 24.48
N ASN A 130 -10.10 -4.72 23.58
CA ASN A 130 -10.08 -3.26 23.32
C ASN A 130 -8.73 -2.56 23.01
N GLY A 131 -7.56 -3.22 23.15
CA GLY A 131 -6.23 -2.62 23.04
C GLY A 131 -5.71 -2.28 21.63
N HIS A 132 -6.44 -2.63 20.56
CA HIS A 132 -6.02 -2.35 19.19
C HIS A 132 -5.91 -0.84 18.87
N SER A 133 -6.81 -0.02 19.43
CA SER A 133 -6.82 1.44 19.20
C SER A 133 -5.79 2.16 20.08
N GLU A 134 -5.56 1.68 21.31
CA GLU A 134 -4.65 2.31 22.27
C GLU A 134 -3.19 2.18 21.83
N PHE A 135 -2.78 1.02 21.33
CA PHE A 135 -1.40 0.82 20.88
C PHE A 135 -1.08 1.57 19.59
N CYS A 136 -2.02 1.60 18.63
CA CYS A 136 -1.91 2.43 17.44
C CYS A 136 -1.85 3.93 17.83
N SER A 137 -2.72 4.36 18.75
CA SER A 137 -2.70 5.73 19.28
C SER A 137 -1.37 6.05 19.96
N PHE A 138 -0.83 5.13 20.75
CA PHE A 138 0.47 5.27 21.39
C PHE A 138 1.59 5.42 20.36
N ARG A 139 1.66 4.55 19.33
CA ARG A 139 2.65 4.65 18.25
C ARG A 139 2.56 5.95 17.47
N ILE A 140 1.35 6.40 17.14
CA ILE A 140 1.12 7.67 16.46
C ILE A 140 1.55 8.83 17.36
N LYS A 141 1.17 8.81 18.64
CA LYS A 141 1.59 9.83 19.60
C LYS A 141 3.10 9.86 19.80
N LEU A 142 3.74 8.70 19.84
CA LEU A 142 5.19 8.57 19.93
C LEU A 142 5.87 9.14 18.67
N ALA A 143 5.45 8.71 17.48
CA ALA A 143 6.00 9.18 16.20
C ALA A 143 5.78 10.69 15.93
N LEU A 144 4.80 11.29 16.61
CA LEU A 144 4.49 12.72 16.48
C LEU A 144 5.00 13.56 17.65
N ASP A 145 5.73 13.02 18.64
CA ASP A 145 6.09 13.72 19.88
C ASP A 145 4.88 14.35 20.60
N MET A 146 3.80 13.57 20.64
CA MET A 146 2.50 13.93 21.19
C MET A 146 2.08 13.06 22.39
N LEU A 147 2.99 12.24 22.91
CA LEU A 147 2.84 11.57 24.19
C LEU A 147 2.51 12.58 25.29
N LEU A 148 1.70 12.17 26.27
CA LEU A 148 1.26 13.02 27.38
C LEU A 148 2.36 13.14 28.45
N THR A 149 3.57 13.53 28.05
CA THR A 149 4.64 13.91 28.96
C THR A 149 4.28 15.20 29.70
N LEU A 150 4.83 15.45 30.89
CA LEU A 150 4.61 16.70 31.60
C LEU A 150 4.95 17.92 30.74
N THR A 151 6.03 17.89 29.97
CA THR A 151 6.40 18.98 29.04
C THR A 151 5.33 19.22 27.97
N THR A 152 4.71 18.16 27.46
CA THR A 152 3.60 18.27 26.50
C THR A 152 2.35 18.84 27.16
N LEU A 153 2.05 18.44 28.40
CA LEU A 153 0.93 18.95 29.18
C LEU A 153 1.09 20.43 29.54
N GLN A 154 2.28 20.84 30.01
CA GLN A 154 2.67 22.22 30.28
C GLN A 154 2.47 23.10 29.04
N ARG A 155 2.90 22.64 27.86
CA ARG A 155 2.71 23.37 26.60
C ARG A 155 1.23 23.49 26.20
N ARG A 156 0.41 22.46 26.41
CA ARG A 156 -1.00 22.44 25.97
C ARG A 156 -1.96 23.10 26.97
N LYS A 157 -1.65 23.05 28.26
CA LYS A 157 -2.51 23.50 29.37
C LYS A 157 -1.67 24.20 30.46
N PRO A 158 -0.99 25.32 30.15
CA PRO A 158 -0.09 25.99 31.08
C PRO A 158 -0.78 26.53 32.35
N HIS A 159 -2.10 26.71 32.32
CA HIS A 159 -2.90 27.11 33.48
C HIS A 159 -3.17 25.96 34.48
N LEU A 160 -3.02 24.70 34.06
CA LEU A 160 -3.18 23.52 34.91
C LEU A 160 -1.84 22.90 35.33
N TYR A 161 -0.81 23.06 34.49
CA TYR A 161 0.49 22.45 34.70
C TYR A 161 1.57 23.53 34.78
N ASN A 162 2.13 23.71 35.97
CA ASN A 162 3.17 24.73 36.20
C ASN A 162 4.47 24.35 35.47
N LEU A 163 5.08 25.31 34.79
CA LEU A 163 6.36 25.15 34.07
C LEU A 163 7.54 24.78 34.98
N SER A 164 7.45 25.08 36.29
CA SER A 164 8.48 24.72 37.26
C SER A 164 8.42 23.26 37.71
N TRP A 165 7.37 22.52 37.36
CA TRP A 165 7.24 21.11 37.73
C TRP A 165 8.23 20.25 36.92
N LEU A 166 8.93 19.37 37.63
CA LEU A 166 9.84 18.39 37.09
C LEU A 166 9.15 17.03 36.94
N CYS A 167 9.85 16.08 36.32
CA CYS A 167 9.39 14.71 36.16
C CYS A 167 8.91 14.14 37.51
N PRO A 168 7.65 13.68 37.63
CA PRO A 168 7.12 13.17 38.90
C PRO A 168 7.86 11.94 39.44
N GLN A 169 8.55 11.20 38.57
CA GLN A 169 9.22 9.96 38.92
C GLN A 169 10.62 10.18 39.52
N CYS A 170 11.41 11.07 38.93
CA CYS A 170 12.81 11.30 39.34
C CYS A 170 13.02 12.66 40.03
N ASN A 171 12.09 13.60 39.84
CA ASN A 171 12.12 14.97 40.36
C ASN A 171 13.44 15.74 40.09
N SER A 172 14.16 15.39 39.03
CA SER A 172 15.49 15.94 38.72
C SER A 172 15.55 16.70 37.40
N SER A 173 14.69 16.37 36.43
CA SER A 173 14.69 16.97 35.10
C SER A 173 13.27 17.09 34.54
N PRO A 174 13.04 17.91 33.49
CA PRO A 174 11.75 17.97 32.81
C PRO A 174 11.39 16.62 32.17
N GLU A 175 10.13 16.20 32.28
CA GLU A 175 9.66 14.99 31.60
C GLU A 175 9.49 15.25 30.10
N THR A 176 10.55 15.07 29.33
CA THR A 176 10.53 15.05 27.86
C THR A 176 10.36 13.63 27.33
N LEU A 177 10.14 13.49 26.03
CA LEU A 177 10.07 12.17 25.40
C LEU A 177 11.41 11.44 25.49
N ASP A 178 12.53 12.14 25.33
CA ASP A 178 13.88 11.58 25.52
C ASP A 178 14.11 11.11 26.96
N HIS A 179 13.61 11.86 27.95
CA HIS A 179 13.73 11.49 29.37
C HIS A 179 12.98 10.19 29.71
N LEU A 180 11.94 9.83 28.98
CA LEU A 180 11.22 8.57 29.23
C LEU A 180 12.08 7.32 28.96
N TRP A 181 13.18 7.46 28.22
CA TRP A 181 14.06 6.36 27.82
C TRP A 181 15.42 6.37 28.51
N THR A 182 15.62 7.26 29.49
CA THR A 182 16.83 7.36 30.34
C THR A 182 16.58 6.79 31.72
#